data_AF-A0A1F4AIE6-F1
#
_entry.id   AF-A0A1F4AIE6-F1
#
_cell.length_a   1.000
_cell.length_b   1.000
_cell.length_c   1.000
_cell.angle_alpha   90.00
_cell.angle_beta   90.00
_cell.angle_gamma   90.00
#
_symmetry.space_group_name_H-M   'P 1'
#
loop_
_entity.id
_entity.type
_entity.pdbx_description
1 polymer ?
#
loop_
_entity_poly.entity_id
_entity_poly.type
_entity_poly.pdbx_seq_one_letter_code
_entity_poly.pdbx_strand_id
1 'polypeptide(L)'
;MTATRKLELVCPAGALPSLKAAVDNGADWVYFGLRDDTNARNFAGLNFDSRSAREGIRYAHDRDVKTVLAINTFPQAGAWERWERAIDAAADLGVDAVILADPGLMRYAARKYPDLGLQLSVQGSATNHEAINLYRDHFGVRRAVLPRVLSIRQVEQVIRNTDVEIEVFGFGSLCVMVEGRCALSSFATGQSPNTFGACSPASAVRWEPRGDRMDVRLNGILIDRYAADENAGYPTLCKGRFDVGGETYYAIEEPSSLNALELLPQLAAMGVAAIKIEGRQRSPAYVADVTRIWRAAIDECSANAPRFSARPQWKAGLTRLTEGQQVTLGAYNRKWK
;
A
#
# COMPACT_ATOMS: atom_id res chain seq x y z
N MET A 1 -17.58 28.39 3.87
CA MET A 1 -17.70 27.12 3.12
C MET A 1 -16.31 26.75 2.66
N THR A 2 -15.63 25.84 3.36
CA THR A 2 -14.33 25.31 2.90
C THR A 2 -14.58 24.56 1.60
N ALA A 3 -13.92 24.98 0.51
CA ALA A 3 -13.98 24.25 -0.75
C ALA A 3 -13.67 22.77 -0.48
N THR A 4 -14.59 21.88 -0.85
CA THR A 4 -14.41 20.44 -0.70
C THR A 4 -13.17 20.06 -1.49
N ARG A 5 -12.13 19.62 -0.78
CA ARG A 5 -10.87 19.22 -1.39
C ARG A 5 -11.14 18.06 -2.35
N LYS A 6 -10.64 18.15 -3.59
CA LYS A 6 -10.73 17.06 -4.57
C LYS A 6 -10.00 15.84 -4.00
N LEU A 7 -10.67 14.69 -3.98
CA LEU A 7 -10.10 13.42 -3.56
C LEU A 7 -9.09 12.94 -4.61
N GLU A 8 -7.82 12.81 -4.21
CA GLU A 8 -6.73 12.40 -5.08
C GLU A 8 -6.64 10.87 -5.20
N LEU A 9 -6.17 10.37 -6.35
CA LEU A 9 -5.90 8.95 -6.60
C LEU A 9 -4.40 8.67 -6.59
N VAL A 10 -3.97 7.79 -5.68
CA VAL A 10 -2.56 7.46 -5.43
C VAL A 10 -2.30 6.00 -5.83
N CYS A 11 -1.58 5.79 -6.94
CA CYS A 11 -1.42 4.48 -7.58
C CYS A 11 -0.01 3.88 -7.44
N PRO A 12 0.11 2.54 -7.32
CA PRO A 12 1.39 1.84 -7.27
C PRO A 12 2.06 1.73 -8.64
N ALA A 13 3.39 1.78 -8.65
CA ALA A 13 4.20 1.33 -9.77
C ALA A 13 5.32 0.40 -9.31
N GLY A 14 5.31 -0.85 -9.80
CA GLY A 14 6.40 -1.80 -9.60
C GLY A 14 7.52 -1.69 -10.65
N ALA A 15 7.29 -1.00 -11.76
CA ALA A 15 8.27 -0.73 -12.81
C ALA A 15 7.78 0.44 -13.67
N LEU A 16 8.65 0.95 -14.56
CA LEU A 16 8.33 2.07 -15.44
C LEU A 16 7.05 1.87 -16.29
N PRO A 17 6.78 0.69 -16.89
CA PRO A 17 5.52 0.48 -17.61
C PRO A 17 4.28 0.62 -16.72
N SER A 18 4.34 0.18 -15.46
CA SER A 18 3.24 0.34 -14.51
C SER A 18 3.05 1.81 -14.10
N LEU A 19 4.15 2.58 -14.00
CA LEU A 19 4.06 4.03 -13.76
C LEU A 19 3.35 4.73 -14.90
N LYS A 20 3.76 4.47 -16.15
CA LYS A 20 3.12 5.04 -17.34
C LYS A 20 1.64 4.66 -17.38
N ALA A 21 1.32 3.39 -17.13
CA ALA A 21 -0.07 2.92 -17.05
C ALA A 21 -0.91 3.64 -15.99
N ALA A 22 -0.36 3.92 -14.80
CA ALA A 22 -1.06 4.68 -13.77
C ALA A 22 -1.32 6.12 -14.21
N VAL A 23 -0.28 6.79 -14.74
CA VAL A 23 -0.36 8.17 -15.23
C VAL A 23 -1.40 8.27 -16.35
N ASP A 24 -1.33 7.43 -17.36
CA ASP A 24 -2.19 7.47 -18.55
C ASP A 24 -3.67 7.16 -18.24
N ASN A 25 -3.96 6.55 -17.09
CA ASN A 25 -5.31 6.21 -16.67
C ASN A 25 -5.85 7.13 -15.55
N GLY A 26 -5.14 8.23 -15.24
CA GLY A 26 -5.65 9.31 -14.40
C GLY A 26 -5.24 9.27 -12.92
N ALA A 27 -4.12 8.66 -12.58
CA ALA A 27 -3.54 8.83 -11.26
C ALA A 27 -3.17 10.31 -11.00
N ASP A 28 -3.50 10.85 -9.82
CA ASP A 28 -3.02 12.18 -9.40
C ASP A 28 -1.60 12.06 -8.78
N TRP A 29 -1.29 10.91 -8.19
CA TRP A 29 0.03 10.55 -7.68
C TRP A 29 0.42 9.12 -8.07
N VAL A 30 1.69 8.90 -8.38
CA VAL A 30 2.27 7.56 -8.51
C VAL A 30 3.35 7.34 -7.46
N TYR A 31 3.25 6.23 -6.74
CA TYR A 31 4.25 5.83 -5.77
C TYR A 31 5.07 4.63 -6.27
N PHE A 32 6.37 4.65 -6.02
CA PHE A 32 7.28 3.58 -6.43
C PHE A 32 8.40 3.38 -5.40
N GLY A 33 9.34 2.47 -5.65
CA GLY A 33 10.49 2.20 -4.79
C GLY A 33 11.76 1.94 -5.61
N LEU A 34 12.91 1.99 -4.94
CA LEU A 34 14.20 1.63 -5.52
C LEU A 34 14.41 0.11 -5.48
N ARG A 35 15.31 -0.39 -6.33
CA ARG A 35 15.66 -1.82 -6.39
C ARG A 35 16.58 -2.24 -5.24
N ASP A 36 16.06 -2.11 -4.03
CA ASP A 36 16.70 -2.46 -2.77
C ASP A 36 15.66 -2.73 -1.67
N ASP A 37 16.14 -2.96 -0.45
CA ASP A 37 15.36 -3.26 0.75
C ASP A 37 14.86 -2.02 1.52
N THR A 38 15.04 -0.81 0.97
CA THR A 38 14.61 0.43 1.63
C THR A 38 13.10 0.66 1.58
N ASN A 39 12.38 -0.18 0.83
CA ASN A 39 10.95 -0.06 0.64
C ASN A 39 10.24 -1.41 0.77
N ALA A 40 8.98 -1.35 1.20
CA ALA A 40 8.16 -2.54 1.41
C ALA A 40 7.65 -3.21 0.13
N ARG A 41 8.43 -3.12 -0.96
CA ARG A 41 8.16 -3.74 -2.26
C ARG A 41 9.41 -4.39 -2.86
N ASN A 42 10.32 -4.86 -2.02
CA ASN A 42 11.57 -5.46 -2.46
C ASN A 42 11.33 -6.86 -3.05
N PHE A 43 11.01 -6.91 -4.33
CA PHE A 43 10.75 -8.12 -5.09
C PHE A 43 11.71 -8.21 -6.27
N ALA A 44 12.20 -9.42 -6.55
CA ALA A 44 13.10 -9.66 -7.67
C ALA A 44 12.45 -9.23 -8.99
N GLY A 45 13.22 -8.51 -9.82
CA GLY A 45 12.76 -8.02 -11.13
C GLY A 45 11.82 -6.81 -11.10
N LEU A 46 11.50 -6.29 -9.92
CA LEU A 46 10.71 -5.06 -9.76
C LEU A 46 11.58 -3.90 -9.27
N ASN A 47 10.93 -2.75 -9.13
CA ASN A 47 11.46 -1.46 -8.71
C ASN A 47 12.45 -0.81 -9.67
N PHE A 48 12.74 0.44 -9.34
CA PHE A 48 13.42 1.37 -10.21
C PHE A 48 14.91 1.42 -9.88
N ASP A 49 15.71 1.47 -10.93
CA ASP A 49 17.06 2.01 -10.88
C ASP A 49 17.02 3.52 -11.18
N SER A 50 18.16 4.20 -11.03
CA SER A 50 18.22 5.66 -11.18
C SER A 50 17.83 6.14 -12.59
N ARG A 51 18.07 5.34 -13.64
CA ARG A 51 17.70 5.71 -15.02
C ARG A 51 16.19 5.63 -15.21
N SER A 52 15.60 4.50 -14.86
CA SER A 52 14.15 4.29 -14.96
C SER A 52 13.37 5.23 -14.03
N ALA A 53 13.91 5.56 -12.84
CA ALA A 53 13.31 6.54 -11.94
C ALA A 53 13.25 7.93 -12.57
N ARG A 54 14.38 8.42 -13.14
CA ARG A 54 14.41 9.72 -13.84
C ARG A 54 13.42 9.79 -15.00
N GLU A 55 13.36 8.73 -15.81
CA GLU A 55 12.41 8.67 -16.92
C GLU A 55 10.96 8.68 -16.42
N GLY A 56 10.66 7.91 -15.37
CA GLY A 56 9.33 7.84 -14.78
C GLY A 56 8.88 9.16 -14.16
N ILE A 57 9.75 9.82 -13.40
CA ILE A 57 9.48 11.12 -12.78
C ILE A 57 9.17 12.16 -13.85
N ARG A 58 10.05 12.29 -14.86
CA ARG A 58 9.81 13.19 -16.00
C ARG A 58 8.47 12.89 -16.69
N TYR A 59 8.19 11.61 -16.97
CA TYR A 59 6.93 11.22 -17.63
C TYR A 59 5.68 11.65 -16.85
N ALA A 60 5.72 11.50 -15.52
CA ALA A 60 4.64 11.89 -14.64
C ALA A 60 4.50 13.43 -14.57
N HIS A 61 5.60 14.14 -14.36
CA HIS A 61 5.62 15.60 -14.29
C HIS A 61 5.18 16.28 -15.60
N ASP A 62 5.54 15.73 -16.76
CA ASP A 62 5.08 16.19 -18.08
C ASP A 62 3.54 16.12 -18.24
N ARG A 63 2.84 15.44 -17.31
CA ARG A 63 1.39 15.24 -17.30
C ARG A 63 0.74 15.74 -15.99
N ASP A 64 1.43 16.59 -15.25
CA ASP A 64 0.98 17.13 -13.95
C ASP A 64 0.67 16.05 -12.90
N VAL A 65 1.29 14.87 -13.01
CA VAL A 65 1.16 13.78 -12.04
C VAL A 65 2.35 13.80 -11.09
N LYS A 66 2.07 13.80 -9.80
CA LYS A 66 3.09 13.83 -8.75
C LYS A 66 3.67 12.44 -8.48
N THR A 67 4.88 12.41 -7.98
CA THR A 67 5.63 11.19 -7.69
C THR A 67 6.07 11.12 -6.24
N VAL A 68 6.00 9.92 -5.67
CA VAL A 68 6.44 9.69 -4.30
C VAL A 68 7.29 8.43 -4.19
N LEU A 69 8.48 8.57 -3.62
CA LEU A 69 9.38 7.44 -3.41
C LEU A 69 9.12 6.82 -2.04
N ALA A 70 8.80 5.53 -2.01
CA ALA A 70 8.69 4.78 -0.78
C ALA A 70 10.10 4.45 -0.26
N ILE A 71 10.40 4.88 0.96
CA ILE A 71 11.62 4.53 1.73
C ILE A 71 11.15 4.10 3.13
N ASN A 72 10.23 3.14 3.15
CA ASN A 72 9.33 2.91 4.27
C ASN A 72 9.66 1.68 5.13
N THR A 73 10.77 0.99 4.86
CA THR A 73 11.32 -0.02 5.77
C THR A 73 12.22 0.61 6.84
N PHE A 74 12.54 -0.17 7.87
CA PHE A 74 13.36 0.25 9.00
C PHE A 74 14.80 -0.23 8.84
N PRO A 75 15.79 0.68 8.90
CA PRO A 75 17.19 0.33 8.82
C PRO A 75 17.58 -0.61 9.96
N GLN A 76 18.36 -1.65 9.64
CA GLN A 76 18.97 -2.52 10.64
C GLN A 76 20.29 -1.93 11.14
N ALA A 77 20.76 -2.39 12.30
CA ALA A 77 22.04 -1.95 12.86
C ALA A 77 23.18 -2.07 11.81
N GLY A 78 23.95 -1.00 11.64
CA GLY A 78 25.05 -0.93 10.67
C GLY A 78 24.63 -0.69 9.21
N ALA A 79 23.33 -0.63 8.88
CA ALA A 79 22.84 -0.41 7.52
C ALA A 79 22.23 0.99 7.30
N TRP A 80 22.29 1.87 8.30
CA TRP A 80 21.65 3.18 8.34
C TRP A 80 21.93 4.04 7.09
N GLU A 81 23.20 4.15 6.70
CA GLU A 81 23.63 4.97 5.56
C GLU A 81 22.94 4.60 4.25
N ARG A 82 22.48 3.35 4.09
CA ARG A 82 21.75 2.93 2.89
C ARG A 82 20.44 3.69 2.76
N TRP A 83 19.70 3.88 3.85
CA TRP A 83 18.45 4.63 3.84
C TRP A 83 18.70 6.12 3.68
N GLU A 84 19.76 6.66 4.29
CA GLU A 84 20.17 8.06 4.05
C GLU A 84 20.50 8.29 2.57
N ARG A 85 21.27 7.40 1.93
CA ARG A 85 21.54 7.46 0.49
C ARG A 85 20.28 7.35 -0.37
N ALA A 86 19.28 6.57 0.05
CA ALA A 86 18.00 6.50 -0.66
C ALA A 86 17.22 7.82 -0.54
N ILE A 87 17.27 8.49 0.60
CA ILE A 87 16.67 9.83 0.80
C ILE A 87 17.41 10.86 -0.04
N ASP A 88 18.75 10.84 -0.03
CA ASP A 88 19.59 11.72 -0.85
C ASP A 88 19.26 11.53 -2.33
N ALA A 89 19.19 10.27 -2.79
CA ALA A 89 18.81 9.96 -4.17
C ALA A 89 17.38 10.43 -4.49
N ALA A 90 16.44 10.37 -3.55
CA ALA A 90 15.08 10.87 -3.76
C ALA A 90 15.09 12.38 -4.04
N ALA A 91 15.82 13.14 -3.22
CA ALA A 91 15.98 14.58 -3.39
C ALA A 91 16.65 14.92 -4.73
N ASP A 92 17.76 14.24 -5.07
CA ASP A 92 18.48 14.44 -6.33
C ASP A 92 17.65 14.09 -7.57
N LEU A 93 16.76 13.10 -7.44
CA LEU A 93 15.83 12.70 -8.51
C LEU A 93 14.68 13.69 -8.70
N GLY A 94 14.43 14.57 -7.72
CA GLY A 94 13.35 15.55 -7.77
C GLY A 94 11.96 14.95 -7.57
N VAL A 95 11.82 13.93 -6.72
CA VAL A 95 10.48 13.43 -6.36
C VAL A 95 9.70 14.46 -5.53
N ASP A 96 8.38 14.48 -5.66
CA ASP A 96 7.54 15.44 -4.93
C ASP A 96 7.49 15.14 -3.42
N ALA A 97 7.65 13.86 -3.06
CA ALA A 97 7.70 13.44 -1.66
C ALA A 97 8.43 12.11 -1.46
N VAL A 98 8.76 11.82 -0.20
CA VAL A 98 9.12 10.48 0.27
C VAL A 98 8.10 9.97 1.29
N ILE A 99 7.80 8.67 1.23
CA ILE A 99 7.02 7.96 2.26
C ILE A 99 7.99 7.26 3.22
N LEU A 100 8.03 7.71 4.47
CA LEU A 100 8.94 7.23 5.52
C LEU A 100 8.17 6.61 6.69
N ALA A 101 8.82 5.73 7.44
CA ALA A 101 8.26 5.14 8.66
C ALA A 101 9.11 5.42 9.91
N ASP A 102 10.43 5.52 9.75
CA ASP A 102 11.37 5.70 10.85
C ASP A 102 11.53 7.19 11.23
N PRO A 103 11.32 7.59 12.50
CA PRO A 103 11.48 8.98 12.94
C PRO A 103 12.90 9.55 12.78
N GLY A 104 13.94 8.71 12.90
CA GLY A 104 15.31 9.15 12.71
C GLY A 104 15.62 9.48 11.25
N LEU A 105 15.08 8.68 10.31
CA LEU A 105 15.14 8.99 8.88
C LEU A 105 14.30 10.22 8.52
N MET A 106 13.12 10.40 9.13
CA MET A 106 12.34 11.63 8.96
C MET A 106 13.09 12.85 9.44
N ARG A 107 13.76 12.77 10.60
CA ARG A 107 14.62 13.84 11.10
C ARG A 107 15.78 14.14 10.16
N TYR A 108 16.40 13.11 9.59
CA TYR A 108 17.47 13.28 8.60
C TYR A 108 16.95 14.03 7.36
N ALA A 109 15.85 13.56 6.77
CA ALA A 109 15.23 14.18 5.60
C ALA A 109 14.82 15.64 5.87
N ALA A 110 14.11 15.90 6.97
CA ALA A 110 13.62 17.23 7.34
C ALA A 110 14.76 18.25 7.57
N ARG A 111 15.91 17.79 8.08
CA ARG A 111 17.07 18.67 8.33
C ARG A 111 17.87 18.96 7.07
N LYS A 112 18.10 17.93 6.23
CA LYS A 112 18.97 18.04 5.05
C LYS A 112 18.23 18.56 3.82
N TYR A 113 16.95 18.22 3.68
CA TYR A 113 16.10 18.54 2.54
C TYR A 113 14.76 19.11 3.03
N PRO A 114 14.73 20.35 3.57
CA PRO A 114 13.53 20.94 4.15
C PRO A 114 12.37 21.11 3.15
N ASP A 115 12.67 21.18 1.86
CA ASP A 115 11.68 21.31 0.79
C ASP A 115 11.16 19.96 0.27
N LEU A 116 11.77 18.83 0.67
CA LEU A 116 11.32 17.51 0.27
C LEU A 116 10.05 17.13 1.06
N GLY A 117 8.95 16.91 0.35
CA GLY A 117 7.68 16.53 0.97
C GLY A 117 7.81 15.23 1.77
N LEU A 118 7.35 15.24 3.04
CA LEU A 118 7.34 14.04 3.87
C LEU A 118 5.93 13.49 4.07
N GLN A 119 5.77 12.20 3.80
CA GLN A 119 4.55 11.45 4.06
C GLN A 119 4.81 10.32 5.06
N LEU A 120 3.91 10.15 6.02
CA LEU A 120 3.98 9.07 7.00
C LEU A 120 3.42 7.77 6.39
N SER A 121 4.29 6.77 6.32
CA SER A 121 3.95 5.40 5.92
C SER A 121 3.00 4.76 6.91
N VAL A 122 2.15 3.88 6.40
CA VAL A 122 1.36 2.93 7.20
C VAL A 122 2.23 2.11 8.17
N GLN A 123 3.51 1.90 7.87
CA GLN A 123 4.46 1.18 8.74
C GLN A 123 4.87 1.98 9.99
N GLY A 124 4.69 3.30 9.99
CA GLY A 124 4.84 4.15 11.17
C GLY A 124 3.71 3.97 12.19
N SER A 125 2.61 3.30 11.80
CA SER A 125 1.49 2.91 12.65
C SER A 125 0.85 4.00 13.49
N ALA A 126 0.68 5.20 12.93
CA ALA A 126 -0.13 6.21 13.58
C ALA A 126 -1.62 5.88 13.38
N THR A 127 -2.30 5.52 14.48
CA THR A 127 -3.72 5.14 14.50
C THR A 127 -4.63 6.20 15.13
N ASN A 128 -4.07 7.32 15.58
CA ASN A 128 -4.77 8.44 16.19
C ASN A 128 -4.11 9.77 15.79
N HIS A 129 -4.83 10.88 15.98
CA HIS A 129 -4.35 12.20 15.57
C HIS A 129 -3.16 12.68 16.39
N GLU A 130 -3.02 12.33 17.67
CA GLU A 130 -1.88 12.74 18.50
C GLU A 130 -0.56 12.18 17.95
N ALA A 131 -0.56 10.90 17.56
CA ALA A 131 0.60 10.30 16.92
C ALA A 131 0.93 11.00 15.59
N ILE A 132 -0.07 11.31 14.77
CA ILE A 132 0.13 12.01 13.48
C ILE A 132 0.66 13.43 13.70
N ASN A 133 0.09 14.14 14.68
CA ASN A 133 0.46 15.50 15.08
C ASN A 133 1.92 15.54 15.56
N LEU A 134 2.37 14.54 16.32
CA LEU A 134 3.78 14.39 16.71
C LEU A 134 4.71 14.36 15.47
N TYR A 135 4.36 13.59 14.44
CA TYR A 135 5.17 13.51 13.21
C TYR A 135 5.16 14.81 12.41
N ARG A 136 4.03 15.52 12.38
CA ARG A 136 3.95 16.86 11.78
C ARG A 136 4.84 17.84 12.53
N ASP A 137 4.72 17.91 13.85
CA ASP A 137 5.35 18.96 14.66
C ASP A 137 6.88 18.79 14.71
N HIS A 138 7.37 17.54 14.69
CA HIS A 138 8.81 17.26 14.76
C HIS A 138 9.50 17.10 13.41
N PHE A 139 8.79 16.72 12.36
CA PHE A 139 9.41 16.39 11.07
C PHE A 139 8.76 17.09 9.88
N GLY A 140 7.66 17.83 10.07
CA GLY A 140 6.98 18.51 8.97
C GLY A 140 6.17 17.57 8.07
N VAL A 141 5.78 16.39 8.56
CA VAL A 141 4.90 15.47 7.80
C VAL A 141 3.63 16.17 7.37
N ARG A 142 3.32 16.11 6.07
CA ARG A 142 2.15 16.78 5.46
C ARG A 142 1.00 15.84 5.11
N ARG A 143 1.29 14.55 4.97
CA ARG A 143 0.29 13.51 4.68
C ARG A 143 0.58 12.24 5.46
N ALA A 144 -0.44 11.55 5.94
CA ALA A 144 -0.31 10.28 6.64
C ALA A 144 -1.19 9.20 5.99
N VAL A 145 -0.58 8.05 5.69
CA VAL A 145 -1.28 6.87 5.18
C VAL A 145 -1.77 6.03 6.36
N LEU A 146 -3.09 5.99 6.58
CA LEU A 146 -3.65 5.28 7.73
C LEU A 146 -3.58 3.76 7.57
N PRO A 147 -3.33 3.03 8.68
CA PRO A 147 -3.44 1.58 8.69
C PRO A 147 -4.90 1.14 8.55
N ARG A 148 -5.09 0.03 7.84
CA ARG A 148 -6.40 -0.59 7.55
C ARG A 148 -7.03 -1.32 8.74
N VAL A 149 -6.73 -0.87 9.95
CA VAL A 149 -7.24 -1.39 11.22
C VAL A 149 -8.27 -0.45 11.87
N LEU A 150 -8.38 0.78 11.35
CA LEU A 150 -9.36 1.77 11.79
C LEU A 150 -10.71 1.56 11.11
N SER A 151 -11.78 1.73 11.89
CA SER A 151 -13.13 1.89 11.35
C SER A 151 -13.36 3.28 10.79
N ILE A 152 -14.36 3.45 9.92
CA ILE A 152 -14.66 4.75 9.29
C ILE A 152 -14.89 5.86 10.32
N ARG A 153 -15.57 5.57 11.44
CA ARG A 153 -15.73 6.55 12.54
C ARG A 153 -14.40 6.97 13.16
N GLN A 154 -13.43 6.06 13.26
CA GLN A 154 -12.10 6.39 13.77
C GLN A 154 -11.29 7.20 12.76
N VAL A 155 -11.42 6.91 11.46
CA VAL A 155 -10.83 7.73 10.39
C VAL A 155 -11.38 9.16 10.47
N GLU A 156 -12.70 9.32 10.59
CA GLU A 156 -13.33 10.63 10.76
C GLU A 156 -12.84 11.36 12.02
N GLN A 157 -12.69 10.66 13.14
CA GLN A 157 -12.14 11.23 14.36
C GLN A 157 -10.69 11.71 14.18
N VAL A 158 -9.86 10.98 13.42
CA VAL A 158 -8.50 11.42 13.11
C VAL A 158 -8.54 12.72 12.30
N ILE A 159 -9.31 12.75 11.19
CA ILE A 159 -9.38 13.90 10.28
C ILE A 159 -9.87 15.16 11.00
N ARG A 160 -10.83 15.04 11.93
CA ARG A 160 -11.34 16.19 12.69
C ARG A 160 -10.31 16.84 13.62
N ASN A 161 -9.22 16.16 13.95
CA ASN A 161 -8.25 16.60 14.98
C ASN A 161 -6.82 16.75 14.45
N THR A 162 -6.64 16.80 13.13
CA THR A 162 -5.33 17.07 12.50
C THR A 162 -5.52 17.86 11.21
N ASP A 163 -4.56 18.71 10.88
CA ASP A 163 -4.46 19.39 9.59
C ASP A 163 -3.58 18.59 8.59
N VAL A 164 -2.96 17.49 9.03
CA VAL A 164 -2.22 16.57 8.18
C VAL A 164 -3.20 15.87 7.24
N GLU A 165 -2.86 15.82 5.95
CA GLU A 165 -3.68 15.15 4.95
C GLU A 165 -3.80 13.66 5.24
N ILE A 166 -5.02 13.15 5.29
CA ILE A 166 -5.27 11.73 5.53
C ILE A 166 -5.46 10.99 4.22
N GLU A 167 -4.58 10.02 3.98
CA GLU A 167 -4.66 9.07 2.88
C GLU A 167 -5.13 7.71 3.40
N VAL A 168 -6.10 7.10 2.72
CA VAL A 168 -6.67 5.81 3.10
C VAL A 168 -6.60 4.84 1.92
N PHE A 169 -6.54 3.53 2.21
CA PHE A 169 -6.58 2.54 1.14
C PHE A 169 -8.01 2.37 0.60
N GLY A 170 -8.16 2.40 -0.72
CA GLY A 170 -9.42 2.13 -1.42
C GLY A 170 -9.54 0.71 -1.92
N PHE A 171 -8.44 0.14 -2.44
CA PHE A 171 -8.45 -1.19 -3.05
C PHE A 171 -7.14 -1.96 -2.87
N GLY A 172 -7.23 -3.29 -2.89
CA GLY A 172 -6.11 -4.21 -3.00
C GLY A 172 -5.97 -5.15 -1.80
N SER A 173 -4.96 -6.02 -1.82
CA SER A 173 -4.84 -7.14 -0.88
C SER A 173 -4.82 -6.66 0.57
N LEU A 174 -5.69 -7.20 1.42
CA LEU A 174 -5.66 -6.92 2.85
C LEU A 174 -4.44 -7.56 3.50
N CYS A 175 -3.91 -6.85 4.49
CA CYS A 175 -2.74 -7.29 5.24
C CYS A 175 -3.14 -7.42 6.71
N VAL A 176 -2.86 -8.57 7.30
CA VAL A 176 -3.12 -8.89 8.71
C VAL A 176 -1.96 -8.41 9.58
N MET A 177 -1.67 -7.11 9.48
CA MET A 177 -0.62 -6.50 10.29
C MET A 177 -1.21 -6.10 11.63
N VAL A 178 -0.48 -6.38 12.70
CA VAL A 178 -0.71 -5.64 13.94
C VAL A 178 -0.12 -4.27 13.70
N GLU A 179 -0.96 -3.25 13.60
CA GLU A 179 -0.48 -1.86 13.61
C GLU A 179 0.58 -1.59 12.51
N GLY A 180 0.28 -1.96 11.26
CA GLY A 180 1.19 -1.71 10.13
C GLY A 180 2.53 -2.46 10.18
N ARG A 181 2.74 -3.38 11.13
CA ARG A 181 3.97 -4.18 11.31
C ARG A 181 3.69 -5.69 11.23
N CYS A 182 4.56 -6.44 10.55
CA CYS A 182 4.46 -7.90 10.48
C CYS A 182 5.45 -8.57 11.43
N ALA A 183 4.95 -9.34 12.39
CA ALA A 183 5.77 -10.23 13.23
C ALA A 183 5.91 -11.63 12.63
N LEU A 184 4.87 -12.14 11.94
CA LEU A 184 4.82 -13.52 11.42
C LEU A 184 5.94 -13.81 10.41
N SER A 185 6.16 -12.90 9.46
CA SER A 185 7.22 -13.01 8.46
C SER A 185 8.61 -13.05 9.11
N SER A 186 8.83 -12.17 10.11
CA SER A 186 10.09 -12.11 10.86
C SER A 186 10.35 -13.38 11.63
N PHE A 187 9.32 -13.93 12.29
CA PHE A 187 9.40 -15.19 13.02
C PHE A 187 9.82 -16.33 12.10
N ALA A 188 9.16 -16.46 10.94
CA ALA A 188 9.40 -17.60 10.07
C ALA A 188 10.65 -17.48 9.22
N THR A 189 11.06 -16.29 8.80
CA THR A 189 12.12 -16.14 7.78
C THR A 189 13.34 -15.37 8.26
N GLY A 190 13.28 -14.75 9.44
CA GLY A 190 14.27 -13.76 9.90
C GLY A 190 14.22 -12.44 9.14
N GLN A 191 13.37 -12.34 8.11
CA GLN A 191 13.14 -11.16 7.28
C GLN A 191 11.67 -10.76 7.37
N SER A 192 11.37 -9.50 7.04
CA SER A 192 9.99 -9.01 7.15
C SER A 192 9.74 -7.89 6.15
N PRO A 193 8.46 -7.55 5.86
CA PRO A 193 8.16 -6.36 5.08
C PRO A 193 8.58 -5.07 5.79
N ASN A 194 8.88 -5.12 7.10
CA ASN A 194 9.38 -3.99 7.87
C ASN A 194 10.87 -3.74 7.61
N THR A 195 11.67 -4.76 7.36
CA THR A 195 13.14 -4.64 7.37
C THR A 195 13.79 -5.05 6.06
N PHE A 196 13.15 -5.95 5.31
CA PHE A 196 13.62 -6.49 4.04
C PHE A 196 12.70 -6.12 2.87
N GLY A 197 11.44 -5.77 3.18
CA GLY A 197 10.48 -5.25 2.21
C GLY A 197 9.62 -6.30 1.50
N ALA A 198 9.66 -7.57 1.93
CA ALA A 198 8.79 -8.65 1.46
C ALA A 198 8.19 -9.44 2.63
N CYS A 199 6.93 -9.89 2.50
CA CYS A 199 6.30 -10.77 3.49
C CYS A 199 6.84 -12.20 3.40
N SER A 200 7.19 -12.61 2.19
CA SER A 200 7.72 -13.93 1.88
C SER A 200 8.87 -13.72 0.91
N PRO A 201 10.11 -13.58 1.41
CA PRO A 201 11.30 -13.47 0.59
C PRO A 201 11.40 -14.67 -0.36
N ALA A 202 11.73 -14.43 -1.63
CA ALA A 202 11.77 -15.49 -2.63
C ALA A 202 12.73 -16.64 -2.25
N SER A 203 13.84 -16.33 -1.56
CA SER A 203 14.79 -17.30 -1.06
C SER A 203 14.21 -18.28 -0.03
N ALA A 204 13.14 -17.89 0.68
CA ALA A 204 12.48 -18.69 1.72
C ALA A 204 11.26 -19.48 1.19
N VAL A 205 10.75 -19.17 0.00
CA VAL A 205 9.56 -19.83 -0.57
C VAL A 205 9.96 -21.12 -1.28
N ARG A 206 9.22 -22.22 -1.06
CA ARG A 206 9.34 -23.47 -1.82
C ARG A 206 7.97 -23.90 -2.32
N TRP A 207 7.93 -24.27 -3.60
CA TRP A 207 6.79 -24.88 -4.27
C TRP A 207 7.16 -26.33 -4.52
N GLU A 208 6.47 -27.25 -3.86
CA GLU A 208 6.79 -28.67 -3.82
C GLU A 208 5.65 -29.49 -4.44
N PRO A 209 5.78 -29.92 -5.71
CA PRO A 209 4.81 -30.82 -6.31
C PRO A 209 4.69 -32.14 -5.53
N ARG A 210 3.46 -32.59 -5.31
CA ARG A 210 3.11 -33.83 -4.61
C ARG A 210 1.98 -34.53 -5.35
N GLY A 211 2.30 -35.17 -6.48
CA GLY A 211 1.29 -35.86 -7.30
C GLY A 211 0.28 -34.88 -7.89
N ASP A 212 -0.95 -34.91 -7.40
CA ASP A 212 -2.08 -34.09 -7.83
C ASP A 212 -2.22 -32.75 -7.08
N ARG A 213 -1.29 -32.46 -6.15
CA ARG A 213 -1.29 -31.20 -5.39
C ARG A 213 0.05 -30.50 -5.38
N MET A 214 0.03 -29.24 -4.96
CA MET A 214 1.20 -28.39 -4.75
C MET A 214 1.28 -28.00 -3.27
N ASP A 215 2.29 -28.50 -2.57
CA ASP A 215 2.60 -28.05 -1.22
C ASP A 215 3.42 -26.75 -1.31
N VAL A 216 3.02 -25.72 -0.56
CA VAL A 216 3.72 -24.44 -0.53
C VAL A 216 4.28 -24.20 0.86
N ARG A 217 5.58 -23.92 0.92
CA ARG A 217 6.30 -23.72 2.17
C ARG A 217 6.98 -22.36 2.24
N LEU A 218 6.98 -21.78 3.44
CA LEU A 218 7.78 -20.61 3.77
C LEU A 218 8.77 -20.98 4.87
N ASN A 219 10.05 -21.00 4.53
CA ASN A 219 11.15 -21.44 5.38
C ASN A 219 10.86 -22.78 6.09
N GLY A 220 10.42 -23.78 5.33
CA GLY A 220 10.08 -25.11 5.84
C GLY A 220 8.68 -25.25 6.43
N ILE A 221 8.03 -24.16 6.84
CA ILE A 221 6.65 -24.17 7.35
C ILE A 221 5.71 -24.41 6.18
N LEU A 222 4.88 -25.44 6.25
CA LEU A 222 3.79 -25.65 5.29
C LEU A 222 2.72 -24.58 5.54
N ILE A 223 2.51 -23.72 4.57
CA ILE A 223 1.53 -22.63 4.65
C ILE A 223 0.27 -22.94 3.86
N ASP A 224 0.37 -23.76 2.80
CA ASP A 224 -0.78 -24.08 1.97
C ASP A 224 -0.57 -25.36 1.15
N ARG A 225 -1.67 -25.97 0.70
CA ARG A 225 -1.71 -27.07 -0.26
C ARG A 225 -2.76 -26.77 -1.33
N TYR A 226 -2.31 -26.48 -2.56
CA TYR A 226 -3.21 -26.19 -3.67
C TYR A 226 -3.51 -27.43 -4.50
N ALA A 227 -4.75 -27.58 -4.96
CA ALA A 227 -5.08 -28.53 -6.02
C ALA A 227 -4.41 -28.13 -7.34
N ALA A 228 -4.26 -29.07 -8.28
CA ALA A 228 -3.60 -28.81 -9.57
C ALA A 228 -4.24 -27.68 -10.40
N ASP A 229 -5.54 -27.42 -10.22
CA ASP A 229 -6.33 -26.40 -10.89
C ASP A 229 -6.65 -25.17 -10.01
N GLU A 230 -6.17 -25.15 -8.77
CA GLU A 230 -6.38 -24.04 -7.84
C GLU A 230 -5.32 -22.94 -8.05
N ASN A 231 -5.77 -21.69 -8.19
CA ASN A 231 -4.85 -20.55 -8.31
C ASN A 231 -4.19 -20.24 -6.97
N ALA A 232 -2.87 -20.39 -6.90
CA ALA A 232 -2.11 -20.04 -5.73
C ALA A 232 -1.91 -18.52 -5.59
N GLY A 233 -2.13 -18.01 -4.37
CA GLY A 233 -1.87 -16.63 -4.02
C GLY A 233 -0.39 -16.33 -3.75
N TYR A 234 -0.09 -15.10 -3.33
CA TYR A 234 1.23 -14.78 -2.82
C TYR A 234 1.44 -15.51 -1.48
N PRO A 235 2.49 -16.35 -1.33
CA PRO A 235 2.61 -17.34 -0.26
C PRO A 235 2.92 -16.71 1.10
N THR A 236 1.91 -16.12 1.75
CA THR A 236 2.04 -15.43 3.04
C THR A 236 1.53 -16.27 4.19
N LEU A 237 2.23 -16.23 5.34
CA LEU A 237 1.82 -16.96 6.55
C LEU A 237 0.43 -16.62 7.04
N CYS A 238 0.06 -15.34 7.02
CA CYS A 238 -1.22 -14.89 7.53
C CYS A 238 -2.42 -15.30 6.67
N LYS A 239 -2.17 -15.79 5.45
CA LYS A 239 -3.20 -16.27 4.53
C LYS A 239 -3.05 -17.75 4.19
N GLY A 240 -2.34 -18.49 5.04
CA GLY A 240 -2.19 -19.94 4.90
C GLY A 240 -3.39 -20.72 5.44
N ARG A 241 -3.53 -21.96 4.98
CA ARG A 241 -4.48 -22.95 5.54
C ARG A 241 -3.76 -23.82 6.57
N PHE A 242 -4.25 -23.83 7.80
CA PHE A 242 -3.65 -24.54 8.94
C PHE A 242 -4.65 -25.49 9.58
N ASP A 243 -4.15 -26.61 10.12
CA ASP A 243 -4.94 -27.50 10.96
C ASP A 243 -5.08 -26.91 12.37
N VAL A 244 -6.31 -26.61 12.78
CA VAL A 244 -6.65 -26.14 14.11
C VAL A 244 -7.74 -27.03 14.67
N GLY A 245 -7.39 -27.90 15.61
CA GLY A 245 -8.35 -28.81 16.23
C GLY A 245 -8.89 -29.89 15.29
N GLY A 246 -8.12 -30.29 14.28
CA GLY A 246 -8.52 -31.32 13.29
C GLY A 246 -9.26 -30.77 12.07
N GLU A 247 -9.46 -29.46 11.99
CA GLU A 247 -10.04 -28.79 10.82
C GLU A 247 -8.98 -27.94 10.12
N THR A 248 -8.89 -28.06 8.79
CA THR A 248 -7.95 -27.27 7.98
C THR A 248 -8.69 -26.12 7.30
N TYR A 249 -8.36 -24.89 7.67
CA TYR A 249 -8.96 -23.66 7.11
C TYR A 249 -8.01 -22.46 7.25
N TYR A 250 -8.41 -21.30 6.72
CA TYR A 250 -7.67 -20.04 6.88
C TYR A 250 -7.76 -19.54 8.33
N ALA A 251 -6.86 -20.03 9.19
CA ALA A 251 -6.93 -19.79 10.63
C ALA A 251 -6.70 -18.33 11.07
N ILE A 252 -6.04 -17.53 10.22
CA ILE A 252 -5.68 -16.14 10.53
C ILE A 252 -6.53 -15.18 9.70
N GLU A 253 -6.48 -15.27 8.36
CA GLU A 253 -7.25 -14.42 7.46
C GLU A 253 -7.42 -15.10 6.10
N GLU A 254 -8.59 -14.92 5.50
CA GLU A 254 -8.84 -15.38 4.14
C GLU A 254 -8.16 -14.48 3.09
N PRO A 255 -7.74 -15.02 1.94
CA PRO A 255 -7.20 -14.23 0.86
C PRO A 255 -8.29 -13.34 0.24
N SER A 256 -8.43 -12.13 0.80
CA SER A 256 -9.41 -11.13 0.37
C SER A 256 -8.75 -9.78 0.03
N SER A 257 -9.42 -9.02 -0.82
CA SER A 257 -9.04 -7.63 -1.15
C SER A 257 -9.99 -6.63 -0.51
N LEU A 258 -9.43 -5.53 -0.02
CA LEU A 258 -10.21 -4.34 0.33
C LEU A 258 -10.88 -3.79 -0.93
N ASN A 259 -12.15 -3.41 -0.83
CA ASN A 259 -12.83 -2.64 -1.86
C ASN A 259 -13.76 -1.60 -1.21
N ALA A 260 -13.27 -0.38 -1.06
CA ALA A 260 -14.00 0.73 -0.45
C ALA A 260 -14.75 1.61 -1.47
N LEU A 261 -14.97 1.13 -2.70
CA LEU A 261 -15.56 1.94 -3.78
C LEU A 261 -16.93 2.51 -3.39
N GLU A 262 -17.74 1.74 -2.66
CA GLU A 262 -19.06 2.19 -2.18
C GLU A 262 -18.97 3.24 -1.06
N LEU A 263 -17.83 3.33 -0.38
CA LEU A 263 -17.62 4.30 0.71
C LEU A 263 -17.14 5.66 0.18
N LEU A 264 -16.90 5.80 -1.13
CA LEU A 264 -16.37 7.03 -1.75
C LEU A 264 -17.11 8.31 -1.31
N PRO A 265 -18.46 8.40 -1.30
CA PRO A 265 -19.15 9.61 -0.87
C PRO A 265 -18.88 9.94 0.59
N GLN A 266 -18.82 8.92 1.45
CA GLN A 266 -18.55 9.08 2.87
C GLN A 266 -17.10 9.54 3.11
N LEU A 267 -16.14 8.90 2.44
CA LEU A 267 -14.71 9.25 2.52
C LEU A 267 -14.46 10.68 2.02
N ALA A 268 -15.09 11.08 0.91
CA ALA A 268 -15.01 12.45 0.40
C ALA A 268 -15.63 13.45 1.38
N ALA A 269 -16.82 13.16 1.91
CA ALA A 269 -17.53 14.05 2.84
C ALA A 269 -16.78 14.30 4.16
N MET A 270 -16.07 13.28 4.68
CA MET A 270 -15.29 13.44 5.92
C MET A 270 -13.95 14.16 5.72
N GLY A 271 -13.54 14.43 4.47
CA GLY A 271 -12.29 15.14 4.17
C GLY A 271 -11.06 14.25 4.01
N VAL A 272 -11.21 12.98 3.61
CA VAL A 272 -10.08 12.18 3.14
C VAL A 272 -9.43 12.89 1.97
N ALA A 273 -8.10 13.06 2.01
CA ALA A 273 -7.36 13.78 0.98
C ALA A 273 -7.06 12.90 -0.24
N ALA A 274 -6.79 11.61 -0.01
CA ALA A 274 -6.38 10.69 -1.06
C ALA A 274 -6.84 9.25 -0.85
N ILE A 275 -7.15 8.57 -1.96
CA ILE A 275 -7.37 7.13 -2.03
C ILE A 275 -6.12 6.46 -2.57
N LYS A 276 -5.54 5.58 -1.77
CA LYS A 276 -4.42 4.73 -2.15
C LYS A 276 -4.89 3.40 -2.70
N ILE A 277 -4.37 3.02 -3.86
CA ILE A 277 -4.48 1.65 -4.38
C ILE A 277 -3.27 0.85 -3.89
N GLU A 278 -3.49 -0.31 -3.29
CA GLU A 278 -2.42 -1.26 -2.97
C GLU A 278 -2.06 -2.06 -4.23
N GLY A 279 -0.77 -2.35 -4.45
CA GLY A 279 -0.37 -3.12 -5.62
C GLY A 279 1.09 -3.55 -5.63
N ARG A 280 1.53 -4.24 -4.57
CA ARG A 280 2.79 -4.99 -4.60
C ARG A 280 2.70 -6.10 -5.66
N GLN A 281 3.70 -6.20 -6.55
CA GLN A 281 3.78 -7.23 -7.61
C GLN A 281 2.60 -7.24 -8.59
N ARG A 282 2.13 -6.07 -9.03
CA ARG A 282 1.03 -5.96 -10.00
C ARG A 282 1.52 -5.61 -11.41
N SER A 283 0.91 -6.23 -12.41
CA SER A 283 1.21 -6.00 -13.81
C SER A 283 0.79 -4.59 -14.26
N PRO A 284 1.37 -4.04 -15.34
CA PRO A 284 0.90 -2.78 -15.91
C PRO A 284 -0.58 -2.79 -16.28
N ALA A 285 -1.10 -3.93 -16.76
CA ALA A 285 -2.51 -4.10 -17.10
C ALA A 285 -3.41 -3.99 -15.85
N TYR A 286 -3.03 -4.62 -14.74
CA TYR A 286 -3.73 -4.45 -13.46
C TYR A 286 -3.76 -2.97 -13.06
N VAL A 287 -2.61 -2.29 -13.13
CA VAL A 287 -2.48 -0.89 -12.72
C VAL A 287 -3.34 0.02 -13.61
N ALA A 288 -3.37 -0.20 -14.92
CA ALA A 288 -4.24 0.54 -15.84
C ALA A 288 -5.72 0.35 -15.48
N ASP A 289 -6.17 -0.91 -15.33
CA ASP A 289 -7.57 -1.22 -15.10
C ASP A 289 -8.08 -0.68 -13.76
N VAL A 290 -7.33 -0.90 -12.67
CA VAL A 290 -7.71 -0.41 -11.35
C VAL A 290 -7.71 1.12 -11.31
N THR A 291 -6.72 1.78 -11.92
CA THR A 291 -6.62 3.25 -11.93
C THR A 291 -7.79 3.83 -12.71
N ARG A 292 -8.10 3.30 -13.89
CA ARG A 292 -9.22 3.77 -14.72
C ARG A 292 -10.57 3.63 -14.01
N ILE A 293 -10.81 2.50 -13.34
CA ILE A 293 -12.05 2.28 -12.59
C ILE A 293 -12.16 3.28 -11.43
N TRP A 294 -11.11 3.43 -10.63
CA TRP A 294 -11.13 4.34 -9.49
C TRP A 294 -11.20 5.80 -9.89
N ARG A 295 -10.50 6.21 -10.96
CA ARG A 295 -10.59 7.56 -11.52
C ARG A 295 -12.03 7.90 -11.90
N ALA A 296 -12.67 7.03 -12.69
CA ALA A 296 -14.06 7.21 -13.11
C ALA A 296 -15.01 7.31 -11.91
N ALA A 297 -14.81 6.46 -10.89
CA ALA A 297 -15.63 6.49 -9.68
C ALA A 297 -15.42 7.77 -8.85
N ILE A 298 -14.18 8.23 -8.68
CA ILE A 298 -13.88 9.47 -7.96
C ILE A 298 -14.44 10.68 -8.71
N ASP A 299 -14.33 10.73 -10.04
CA ASP A 299 -14.84 11.83 -10.85
C ASP A 299 -16.37 11.91 -10.79
N GLU A 300 -17.06 10.77 -10.89
CA GLU A 300 -18.51 10.70 -10.74
C GLU A 300 -18.97 11.09 -9.33
N CYS A 301 -18.27 10.61 -8.31
CA CYS A 301 -18.53 11.00 -6.92
C CYS A 301 -18.31 12.49 -6.69
N SER A 302 -17.26 13.07 -7.29
CA SER A 302 -16.95 14.50 -7.17
C SER A 302 -17.97 15.37 -7.89
N ALA A 303 -18.51 14.90 -9.02
CA ALA A 303 -19.53 15.60 -9.78
C ALA A 303 -20.90 15.59 -9.08
N ASN A 304 -21.30 14.47 -8.44
CA ASN A 304 -22.58 14.37 -7.75
C ASN A 304 -22.59 13.30 -6.62
N ALA A 305 -21.97 13.62 -5.49
CA ALA A 305 -21.85 12.71 -4.35
C ALA A 305 -23.20 12.15 -3.84
N PRO A 306 -24.29 12.93 -3.70
CA PRO A 306 -25.58 12.40 -3.22
C PRO A 306 -26.23 11.36 -4.15
N ARG A 307 -25.90 11.37 -5.45
CA ARG A 307 -26.40 10.39 -6.43
C ARG A 307 -25.38 9.31 -6.79
N PHE A 308 -24.20 9.34 -6.19
CA PHE A 308 -23.17 8.36 -6.48
C PHE A 308 -23.63 6.96 -6.08
N SER A 309 -23.44 6.02 -7.00
CA SER A 309 -23.57 4.59 -6.73
C SER A 309 -22.49 3.86 -7.50
N ALA A 310 -21.81 2.93 -6.83
CA ALA A 310 -20.78 2.12 -7.47
C ALA A 310 -21.41 1.28 -8.60
N ARG A 311 -21.05 1.60 -9.85
CA ARG A 311 -21.62 0.94 -11.03
C ARG A 311 -21.30 -0.56 -11.05
N PRO A 312 -22.23 -1.42 -11.49
CA PRO A 312 -22.00 -2.87 -11.58
C PRO A 312 -20.76 -3.24 -12.38
N GLN A 313 -20.47 -2.54 -13.48
CA GLN A 313 -19.28 -2.78 -14.30
C GLN A 313 -17.96 -2.53 -13.55
N TRP A 314 -17.92 -1.55 -12.64
CA TRP A 314 -16.74 -1.26 -11.84
C TRP A 314 -16.53 -2.32 -10.77
N LYS A 315 -17.60 -2.74 -10.09
CA LYS A 315 -17.56 -3.84 -9.12
C LYS A 315 -17.06 -5.12 -9.79
N ALA A 316 -17.65 -5.50 -10.93
CA ALA A 316 -17.24 -6.68 -11.68
C ALA A 316 -15.78 -6.59 -12.17
N GLY A 317 -15.34 -5.40 -12.62
CA GLY A 317 -13.95 -5.15 -12.99
C GLY A 317 -12.99 -5.35 -11.82
N LEU A 318 -13.28 -4.75 -10.66
CA LEU A 318 -12.47 -4.87 -9.46
C LEU A 318 -12.47 -6.30 -8.89
N THR A 319 -13.59 -7.01 -8.89
CA THR A 319 -13.67 -8.41 -8.42
C THR A 319 -12.73 -9.33 -9.21
N ARG A 320 -12.59 -9.12 -10.53
CA ARG A 320 -11.61 -9.89 -11.33
C ARG A 320 -10.15 -9.63 -10.96
N LEU A 321 -9.88 -8.52 -10.28
CA LEU A 321 -8.55 -8.09 -9.86
C LEU A 321 -8.25 -8.44 -8.39
N THR A 322 -9.17 -9.10 -7.67
CA THR A 322 -8.95 -9.42 -6.26
C THR A 322 -8.13 -10.69 -6.04
N GLU A 323 -7.47 -10.74 -4.90
CA GLU A 323 -6.92 -11.98 -4.37
C GLU A 323 -8.08 -12.87 -3.92
N GLY A 324 -8.03 -14.17 -4.23
CA GLY A 324 -9.05 -15.15 -3.84
C GLY A 324 -10.46 -14.89 -4.39
N GLN A 325 -10.64 -13.96 -5.34
CA GLN A 325 -11.95 -13.55 -5.88
C GLN A 325 -12.95 -13.02 -4.83
N GLN A 326 -12.45 -12.64 -3.65
CA GLN A 326 -13.26 -12.10 -2.56
C GLN A 326 -12.98 -10.62 -2.32
N VAL A 327 -14.02 -9.88 -1.94
CA VAL A 327 -13.92 -8.48 -1.50
C VAL A 327 -14.42 -8.32 -0.08
N THR A 328 -13.83 -7.37 0.65
CA THR A 328 -14.27 -7.00 1.99
C THR A 328 -14.08 -5.50 2.23
N LEU A 329 -14.79 -4.96 3.21
CA LEU A 329 -14.55 -3.62 3.74
C LEU A 329 -13.48 -3.63 4.85
N GLY A 330 -13.06 -4.81 5.31
CA GLY A 330 -12.15 -4.95 6.44
C GLY A 330 -12.62 -4.15 7.65
N ALA A 331 -11.69 -3.48 8.32
CA ALA A 331 -11.99 -2.71 9.53
C ALA A 331 -12.92 -1.51 9.30
N TYR A 332 -13.11 -1.03 8.06
CA TYR A 332 -14.04 0.06 7.77
C TYR A 332 -15.47 -0.28 8.19
N ASN A 333 -15.86 -1.55 8.09
CA ASN A 333 -17.15 -2.04 8.54
C ASN A 333 -17.00 -2.95 9.77
N ARG A 334 -17.23 -2.41 10.96
CA ARG A 334 -17.37 -3.20 12.20
C ARG A 334 -18.84 -3.29 12.56
N LYS A 335 -19.51 -4.37 12.16
CA LYS A 335 -20.95 -4.60 12.39
C LYS A 335 -21.33 -4.76 13.87
N TRP A 336 -20.36 -5.07 14.75
CA TRP A 336 -20.58 -5.28 16.19
C TRP A 336 -20.52 -4.00 17.03
N LYS A 337 -20.82 -2.84 16.44
CA LYS A 337 -20.77 -1.53 17.11
C LYS A 337 -22.15 -0.89 17.23
#